data_AF-A0A5Q4BE33-F1
#
_entry.id   AF-A0A5Q4BE33-F1
#
_cell.length_a   1.000
_cell.length_b   1.000
_cell.length_c   1.000
_cell.angle_alpha   90.00
_cell.angle_beta   90.00
_cell.angle_gamma   90.00
#
_symmetry.space_group_name_H-M   'P 1'
#
loop_
_entity.id
_entity.type
_entity.pdbx_description
1 polymer ?
#
loop_
_entity_poly.entity_id
_entity_poly.type
_entity_poly.pdbx_seq_one_letter_code
_entity_poly.pdbx_strand_id
1 'polypeptide(L)'
;ITIAVQTGSPIAVQTGSLIDVQTGSPRGIASKCGFAVFEQGMAVTKSASHIKKYINGTIERLGLTPDLYNLHRIDPNTPLEESIPALDEIAGKTKRTPVAKIDAVQAEYSTFETVHETDGLIETTRGLGLAYVAYSPLGHGWLVDDFSFKNPDDFALDDFRRGSPKFQGENFYKNKAIVDEIKKLAARKGCSLPQIALAWVAA
;
A
#
# COMPACT_ATOMS: atom_id res chain seq x y z
N ILE A 1 -1.59 -1.95 -7.07
CA ILE A 1 -0.55 -2.92 -6.65
C ILE A 1 0.83 -2.26 -6.76
N THR A 2 1.65 -2.46 -5.73
CA THR A 2 3.02 -1.96 -5.56
C THR A 2 3.89 -3.14 -5.12
N ILE A 3 5.14 -3.21 -5.59
CA ILE A 3 6.10 -4.27 -5.20
C ILE A 3 7.30 -3.66 -4.49
N ALA A 4 7.89 -4.38 -3.55
CA ALA A 4 8.93 -3.88 -2.67
C ALA A 4 10.12 -4.84 -2.52
N VAL A 5 11.32 -4.27 -2.37
CA VAL A 5 12.54 -5.00 -2.03
C VAL A 5 13.12 -4.48 -0.72
N GLN A 6 13.68 -5.38 0.07
CA GLN A 6 14.39 -5.04 1.30
C GLN A 6 15.84 -4.63 1.00
N THR A 7 16.36 -3.60 1.67
CA THR A 7 17.66 -2.98 1.37
C THR A 7 18.73 -3.13 2.45
N GLY A 8 18.38 -3.70 3.61
CA GLY A 8 19.26 -3.86 4.76
C GLY A 8 18.96 -5.12 5.57
N SER A 9 19.32 -5.12 6.85
CA SER A 9 19.04 -6.23 7.79
C SER A 9 17.55 -6.62 7.78
N PRO A 10 17.19 -7.89 8.03
CA PRO A 10 15.81 -8.35 8.13
C PRO A 10 14.97 -7.41 9.00
N ILE A 11 14.09 -6.63 8.37
CA ILE A 11 12.90 -6.19 9.10
C ILE A 11 12.12 -7.48 9.33
N ALA A 12 11.60 -7.67 10.53
CA ALA A 12 10.61 -8.71 10.79
C ALA A 12 9.34 -8.38 9.97
N VAL A 13 9.39 -8.62 8.67
CA VAL A 13 8.20 -8.82 7.87
C VAL A 13 7.91 -10.30 8.01
N GLN A 14 7.23 -10.66 9.09
CA GLN A 14 6.95 -12.06 9.38
C GLN A 14 6.08 -12.61 8.25
N THR A 15 6.69 -13.48 7.45
CA THR A 15 6.04 -14.22 6.37
C THR A 15 4.96 -15.11 7.00
N GLY A 16 3.69 -14.79 6.78
CA GLY A 16 2.57 -15.67 7.16
C GLY A 16 1.48 -15.07 8.06
N SER A 17 1.62 -13.82 8.53
CA SER A 17 0.54 -13.11 9.24
C SER A 17 0.22 -11.79 8.55
N LEU A 18 -1.08 -11.51 8.39
CA LEU A 18 -1.56 -10.20 8.02
C LEU A 18 -1.19 -9.24 9.16
N ILE A 19 -0.05 -8.56 9.03
CA ILE A 19 0.41 -7.48 9.91
C ILE A 19 0.80 -7.96 11.33
N ASP A 20 2.07 -8.34 11.53
CA ASP A 20 2.67 -8.36 12.87
C ASP A 20 3.41 -7.02 13.12
N VAL A 21 2.84 -6.17 13.98
CA VAL A 21 3.53 -4.98 14.52
C VAL A 21 4.15 -5.37 15.85
N GLN A 22 5.30 -6.04 15.82
CA GLN A 22 6.09 -6.25 17.05
C GLN A 22 6.71 -4.93 17.50
N THR A 23 6.29 -4.45 18.66
CA THR A 23 6.69 -3.18 19.30
C THR A 23 8.10 -3.21 19.91
N GLY A 24 9.02 -4.04 19.42
CA GLY A 24 10.35 -4.25 20.02
C GLY A 24 11.56 -4.26 19.07
N SER A 25 11.35 -4.27 17.75
CA SER A 25 12.44 -4.25 16.75
C SER A 25 12.71 -2.82 16.27
N PRO A 26 13.94 -2.45 15.84
CA PRO A 26 14.22 -1.12 15.32
C PRO A 26 13.20 -0.76 14.23
N ARG A 27 12.62 0.44 14.32
CA ARG A 27 11.55 0.92 13.43
C ARG A 27 12.04 0.85 11.98
N GLY A 28 11.57 -0.12 11.21
CA GLY A 28 11.88 -0.22 9.79
C GLY A 28 11.30 0.96 9.01
N ILE A 29 12.12 1.60 8.18
CA ILE A 29 11.74 2.74 7.35
C ILE A 29 11.44 2.24 5.94
N ALA A 30 10.21 2.50 5.47
CA ALA A 30 9.82 2.21 4.10
C ALA A 30 9.74 3.49 3.26
N SER A 31 10.24 3.44 2.03
CA SER A 31 10.07 4.51 1.04
C SER A 31 9.69 3.93 -0.33
N LYS A 32 9.43 4.82 -1.30
CA LYS A 32 8.89 4.46 -2.61
C LYS A 32 9.26 5.45 -3.71
N CYS A 33 9.41 4.96 -4.94
CA CYS A 33 9.53 5.77 -6.16
C CYS A 33 8.55 5.32 -7.24
N GLY A 34 8.48 6.06 -8.35
CA GLY A 34 7.71 5.67 -9.53
C GLY A 34 6.85 6.80 -10.10
N PHE A 35 6.54 7.84 -9.33
CA PHE A 35 5.96 9.07 -9.87
C PHE A 35 7.07 10.07 -10.18
N ALA A 36 7.11 10.59 -11.40
CA ALA A 36 8.02 11.64 -11.85
C ALA A 36 7.56 13.03 -11.37
N VAL A 37 7.52 13.23 -10.05
CA VAL A 37 6.95 14.45 -9.43
C VAL A 37 7.81 15.71 -9.62
N PHE A 38 9.04 15.57 -10.11
CA PHE A 38 9.95 16.68 -10.42
C PHE A 38 9.96 17.06 -11.90
N GLU A 39 9.17 16.38 -12.73
CA GLU A 39 9.05 16.63 -14.16
C GLU A 39 7.69 17.29 -14.47
N GLN A 40 7.55 17.92 -15.63
CA GLN A 40 6.26 18.50 -16.03
C GLN A 40 5.26 17.37 -16.32
N GLY A 41 4.16 17.37 -15.58
CA GLY A 41 3.14 16.31 -15.63
C GLY A 41 3.48 15.15 -14.70
N MET A 42 2.49 14.64 -13.96
CA MET A 42 2.69 13.45 -13.14
C MET A 42 2.74 12.20 -14.03
N ALA A 43 3.92 11.88 -14.55
CA ALA A 43 4.15 10.61 -15.23
C ALA A 43 4.49 9.50 -14.22
N VAL A 44 4.20 8.26 -14.60
CA VAL A 44 4.69 7.07 -13.90
C VAL A 44 5.83 6.49 -14.72
N THR A 45 6.97 6.21 -14.09
CA THR A 45 8.09 5.52 -14.74
C THR A 45 8.82 4.59 -13.77
N LYS A 46 9.39 3.51 -14.30
CA LYS A 46 10.23 2.58 -13.53
C LYS A 46 11.61 2.38 -14.15
N SER A 47 12.08 3.32 -14.96
CA SER A 47 13.40 3.21 -15.56
C SER A 47 14.48 3.09 -14.49
N ALA A 48 15.55 2.37 -14.80
CA ALA A 48 16.66 2.18 -13.86
C ALA A 48 17.25 3.52 -13.41
N SER A 49 17.34 4.49 -14.32
CA SER A 49 17.83 5.84 -14.03
C SER A 49 16.91 6.61 -13.07
N HIS A 50 15.59 6.48 -13.23
CA HIS A 50 14.62 7.08 -12.31
C HIS A 50 14.73 6.47 -10.91
N ILE A 51 14.76 5.13 -10.82
CA ILE A 51 14.88 4.41 -9.56
C ILE A 51 16.13 4.87 -8.79
N LYS A 52 17.30 4.92 -9.46
CA LYS A 52 18.59 5.36 -8.87
C LYS A 52 18.56 6.82 -8.43
N LYS A 53 18.00 7.72 -9.23
CA LYS A 53 17.86 9.14 -8.88
C LYS A 53 17.02 9.32 -7.60
N TYR A 54 15.90 8.62 -7.51
CA TYR A 54 14.95 8.79 -6.41
C TYR A 54 15.43 8.15 -5.10
N ILE A 55 16.13 7.00 -5.15
CA ILE A 55 16.70 6.41 -3.94
C ILE A 55 17.82 7.30 -3.37
N ASN A 56 18.68 7.86 -4.21
CA ASN A 56 19.76 8.75 -3.77
C ASN A 56 19.21 9.99 -3.06
N GLY A 57 18.20 10.66 -3.65
CA GLY A 57 17.55 11.78 -2.98
C GLY A 57 16.82 11.35 -1.70
N THR A 58 16.28 10.14 -1.65
CA THR A 58 15.65 9.60 -0.43
C THR A 58 16.68 9.42 0.68
N ILE A 59 17.84 8.85 0.37
CA ILE A 59 18.95 8.68 1.30
C ILE A 59 19.46 10.03 1.79
N GLU A 60 19.62 11.00 0.91
CA GLU A 60 20.04 12.36 1.26
C GLU A 60 19.07 13.01 2.26
N ARG A 61 17.76 12.88 2.04
CA ARG A 61 16.73 13.46 2.93
C ARG A 61 16.59 12.75 4.26
N LEU A 62 16.73 11.43 4.28
CA LEU A 62 16.57 10.61 5.48
C LEU A 62 17.87 10.47 6.28
N GLY A 63 19.03 10.72 5.66
CA GLY A 63 20.35 10.43 6.23
C GLY A 63 20.68 8.93 6.32
N LEU A 64 19.87 8.06 5.70
CA LEU A 64 20.00 6.60 5.73
C LEU A 64 19.31 5.93 4.54
N THR A 65 19.65 4.67 4.27
CA THR A 65 18.94 3.82 3.31
C THR A 65 17.66 3.26 3.95
N PRO A 66 16.46 3.46 3.35
CA PRO A 66 15.21 2.87 3.84
C PRO A 66 15.25 1.35 3.79
N ASP A 67 14.92 0.66 4.87
CA ASP A 67 14.92 -0.80 4.97
C ASP A 67 14.03 -1.49 3.93
N LEU A 68 12.94 -0.85 3.48
CA LEU A 68 12.06 -1.34 2.42
C LEU A 68 11.87 -0.26 1.33
N TYR A 69 12.11 -0.61 0.06
CA TYR A 69 11.94 0.32 -1.06
C TYR A 69 10.96 -0.21 -2.10
N ASN A 70 9.92 0.57 -2.40
CA ASN A 70 8.79 0.15 -3.21
C ASN A 70 8.74 0.84 -4.60
N LEU A 71 8.29 0.09 -5.60
CA LEU A 71 7.82 0.64 -6.89
C LEU A 71 6.33 0.99 -6.81
N HIS A 72 6.04 2.28 -6.66
CA HIS A 72 4.73 2.81 -6.25
C HIS A 72 3.60 2.52 -7.23
N ARG A 73 3.87 2.39 -8.53
CA ARG A 73 2.87 2.06 -9.55
C ARG A 73 3.47 1.13 -10.60
N ILE A 74 2.62 0.41 -11.32
CA ILE A 74 3.03 -0.31 -12.52
C ILE A 74 3.14 0.70 -13.66
N ASP A 75 4.30 0.72 -14.31
CA ASP A 75 4.53 1.41 -15.57
C ASP A 75 4.38 0.35 -16.67
N PRO A 76 3.36 0.42 -17.53
CA PRO A 76 3.18 -0.55 -18.61
C PRO A 76 4.22 -0.40 -19.73
N ASN A 77 4.95 0.72 -19.78
CA ASN A 77 5.87 1.03 -20.88
C ASN A 77 7.32 0.63 -20.59
N THR A 78 7.67 0.37 -19.33
CA THR A 78 9.01 -0.07 -18.93
C THR A 78 8.95 -1.55 -18.53
N PRO A 79 9.63 -2.45 -19.27
CA PRO A 79 9.73 -3.86 -18.90
C PRO A 79 10.35 -4.03 -17.51
N LEU A 80 9.88 -5.03 -16.75
CA LEU A 80 10.39 -5.26 -15.39
C LEU A 80 11.88 -5.63 -15.39
N GLU A 81 12.38 -6.20 -16.49
CA GLU A 81 13.77 -6.55 -16.73
C GLU A 81 14.72 -5.34 -16.67
N GLU A 82 14.21 -4.12 -16.91
CA GLU A 82 14.97 -2.89 -16.72
C GLU A 82 15.00 -2.46 -15.25
N SER A 83 13.87 -2.58 -14.55
CA SER A 83 13.72 -2.13 -13.16
C SER A 83 14.37 -3.08 -12.15
N ILE A 84 14.29 -4.39 -12.39
CA ILE A 84 14.75 -5.47 -11.50
C ILE A 84 16.23 -5.31 -11.12
N PRO A 85 17.17 -5.11 -12.07
CA PRO A 85 18.58 -4.93 -11.72
C PRO A 85 18.84 -3.71 -10.85
N ALA A 86 18.10 -2.61 -11.07
CA ALA A 86 18.24 -1.40 -10.26
C ALA A 86 17.74 -1.62 -8.83
N LEU A 87 16.67 -2.41 -8.65
CA LEU A 87 16.18 -2.80 -7.34
C LEU A 87 17.15 -3.74 -6.60
N ASP A 88 17.75 -4.70 -7.29
CA ASP A 88 18.74 -5.62 -6.69
C ASP A 88 20.01 -4.88 -6.23
N GLU A 89 20.47 -3.90 -7.01
CA GLU A 89 21.61 -3.04 -6.65
C GLU A 89 21.34 -2.25 -5.37
N ILE A 90 20.14 -1.65 -5.27
CA ILE A 90 19.70 -0.95 -4.05
C ILE A 90 19.59 -1.91 -2.87
N ALA A 91 19.18 -3.15 -3.12
CA ALA A 91 19.03 -4.15 -2.09
C ALA A 91 20.37 -4.61 -1.47
N GLY A 92 21.52 -4.15 -2.00
CA GLY A 92 22.83 -4.65 -1.63
C GLY A 92 23.03 -6.13 -1.99
N LYS A 93 22.14 -6.69 -2.82
CA LYS A 93 22.16 -8.10 -3.22
C LYS A 93 23.16 -8.25 -4.37
N THR A 94 24.32 -8.84 -4.09
CA THR A 94 25.43 -9.00 -5.06
C THR A 94 25.21 -10.09 -6.10
N LYS A 95 24.16 -10.92 -5.97
CA LYS A 95 23.77 -11.90 -6.99
C LYS A 95 22.71 -11.26 -7.90
N ARG A 96 23.11 -10.89 -9.12
CA ARG A 96 22.18 -10.61 -10.22
C ARG A 96 21.43 -11.89 -10.56
N THR A 97 20.27 -12.10 -9.95
CA THR A 97 19.31 -13.08 -10.45
C THR A 97 18.48 -12.41 -11.54
N PRO A 98 17.99 -13.14 -12.57
CA PRO A 98 17.11 -12.57 -13.58
C PRO A 98 15.78 -12.04 -13.00
N VAL A 99 15.50 -12.31 -11.72
CA VAL A 99 14.34 -11.84 -10.97
C VAL A 99 14.85 -11.25 -9.65
N ALA A 100 14.53 -9.98 -9.36
CA ALA A 100 14.82 -9.40 -8.05
C ALA A 100 14.00 -10.14 -7.00
N LYS A 101 14.60 -10.46 -5.85
CA LYS A 101 13.81 -10.99 -4.73
C LYS A 101 12.90 -9.89 -4.20
N ILE A 102 11.64 -9.93 -4.62
CA ILE A 102 10.55 -9.15 -4.05
C ILE A 102 10.30 -9.68 -2.63
N ASP A 103 10.15 -8.78 -1.67
CA ASP A 103 9.97 -9.12 -0.26
C ASP A 103 8.53 -8.78 0.21
N ALA A 104 7.87 -7.80 -0.42
CA ALA A 104 6.48 -7.44 -0.11
C ALA A 104 5.70 -6.90 -1.31
N VAL A 105 4.37 -7.03 -1.23
CA VAL A 105 3.39 -6.39 -2.09
C VAL A 105 2.54 -5.45 -1.25
N GLN A 106 2.28 -4.25 -1.74
CA GLN A 106 1.32 -3.33 -1.16
C GLN A 106 0.15 -3.12 -2.13
N ALA A 107 -1.08 -3.30 -1.64
CA ALA A 107 -2.30 -3.12 -2.44
C ALA A 107 -3.47 -2.70 -1.55
N GLU A 108 -4.50 -2.09 -2.14
CA GLU A 108 -5.69 -1.64 -1.39
C GLU A 108 -6.43 -2.86 -0.86
N TYR A 109 -6.67 -2.91 0.45
CA TYR A 109 -7.39 -4.02 1.07
C TYR A 109 -8.07 -3.56 2.35
N SER A 110 -9.37 -3.82 2.43
CA SER A 110 -10.22 -3.51 3.60
C SER A 110 -11.54 -4.27 3.49
N THR A 111 -12.40 -4.20 4.50
CA THR A 111 -13.79 -4.72 4.37
C THR A 111 -14.60 -4.04 3.25
N PHE A 112 -14.09 -2.94 2.68
CA PHE A 112 -14.68 -2.19 1.56
C PHE A 112 -13.96 -2.41 0.22
N GLU A 113 -12.85 -3.14 0.21
CA GLU A 113 -12.08 -3.46 -0.99
C GLU A 113 -11.47 -4.84 -0.83
N THR A 114 -12.13 -5.82 -1.44
CA THR A 114 -11.82 -7.25 -1.30
C THR A 114 -11.50 -7.92 -2.63
N VAL A 115 -11.33 -7.16 -3.72
CA VAL A 115 -11.06 -7.73 -5.05
C VAL A 115 -9.89 -8.72 -5.05
N HIS A 116 -8.88 -8.43 -4.22
CA HIS A 116 -7.66 -9.23 -4.11
C HIS A 116 -7.83 -10.59 -3.43
N GLU A 117 -9.01 -10.86 -2.83
CA GLU A 117 -9.38 -12.20 -2.37
C GLU A 117 -9.72 -13.15 -3.52
N THR A 118 -10.05 -12.63 -4.71
CA THR A 118 -10.56 -13.42 -5.83
C THR A 118 -9.73 -13.31 -7.10
N ASP A 119 -8.94 -12.24 -7.27
CA ASP A 119 -8.10 -12.04 -8.45
C ASP A 119 -6.76 -12.77 -8.43
N GLY A 120 -6.49 -13.54 -7.36
CA GLY A 120 -5.27 -14.34 -7.19
C GLY A 120 -4.09 -13.60 -6.58
N LEU A 121 -4.16 -12.29 -6.31
CA LEU A 121 -3.04 -11.53 -5.75
C LEU A 121 -2.67 -12.01 -4.34
N ILE A 122 -3.64 -12.16 -3.44
CA ILE A 122 -3.39 -12.63 -2.06
C ILE A 122 -2.83 -14.05 -2.08
N GLU A 123 -3.41 -14.94 -2.90
CA GLU A 123 -2.96 -16.33 -3.03
C GLU A 123 -1.54 -16.43 -3.59
N THR A 124 -1.21 -15.61 -4.59
CA THR A 124 0.16 -15.55 -5.15
C THR A 124 1.15 -15.04 -4.11
N THR A 125 0.78 -13.99 -3.38
CA THR A 125 1.62 -13.40 -2.31
C THR A 125 1.91 -14.45 -1.23
N ARG A 126 0.90 -15.24 -0.84
CA ARG A 126 1.03 -16.36 0.09
C ARG A 126 1.91 -17.49 -0.45
N GLY A 127 1.66 -17.95 -1.68
CA GLY A 127 2.40 -19.05 -2.31
C GLY A 127 3.88 -18.75 -2.53
N LEU A 128 4.22 -17.48 -2.72
CA LEU A 128 5.60 -17.01 -2.88
C LEU A 128 6.28 -16.62 -1.55
N GLY A 129 5.57 -16.68 -0.41
CA GLY A 129 6.09 -16.26 0.89
C GLY A 129 6.39 -14.76 0.97
N LEU A 130 5.66 -13.96 0.19
CA LEU A 130 5.75 -12.50 0.19
C LEU A 130 4.85 -11.93 1.29
N ALA A 131 5.19 -10.75 1.80
CA ALA A 131 4.30 -10.04 2.69
C ALA A 131 3.24 -9.24 1.93
N TYR A 132 2.00 -9.26 2.42
CA TYR A 132 0.92 -8.41 1.92
C TYR A 132 0.72 -7.22 2.85
N VAL A 133 0.94 -6.01 2.36
CA VAL A 133 0.75 -4.77 3.10
C VAL A 133 -0.54 -4.11 2.63
N ALA A 134 -1.56 -4.09 3.50
CA ALA A 134 -2.84 -3.46 3.21
C ALA A 134 -2.71 -1.94 3.17
N TYR A 135 -2.93 -1.36 1.99
CA TYR A 135 -3.10 0.08 1.80
C TYR A 135 -4.56 0.48 2.04
N SER A 136 -4.79 1.65 2.63
CA SER A 136 -6.12 2.17 2.97
C SER A 136 -7.02 1.18 3.73
N PRO A 137 -6.54 0.54 4.82
CA PRO A 137 -7.34 -0.43 5.57
C PRO A 137 -8.61 0.16 6.20
N LEU A 138 -8.67 1.50 6.32
CA LEU A 138 -9.86 2.23 6.77
C LEU A 138 -10.80 2.66 5.62
N GLY A 139 -10.67 2.05 4.44
CA GLY A 139 -11.57 2.27 3.30
C GLY A 139 -11.62 3.72 2.84
N HIS A 140 -10.46 4.40 2.77
CA HIS A 140 -10.38 5.82 2.40
C HIS A 140 -11.26 6.76 3.27
N GLY A 141 -11.46 6.38 4.53
CA GLY A 141 -12.25 7.14 5.50
C GLY A 141 -13.67 6.61 5.71
N TRP A 142 -14.13 5.60 4.97
CA TRP A 142 -15.42 4.96 5.27
C TRP A 142 -15.46 4.33 6.66
N LEU A 143 -14.34 3.75 7.12
CA LEU A 143 -14.27 2.94 8.34
C LEU A 143 -13.74 3.74 9.55
N VAL A 144 -14.30 4.92 9.78
CA VAL A 144 -13.98 5.79 10.93
C VAL A 144 -15.24 6.15 11.70
N ASP A 145 -15.11 6.44 13.01
CA ASP A 145 -16.29 6.68 13.84
C ASP A 145 -17.08 7.93 13.44
N ASP A 146 -16.36 8.97 12.99
CA ASP A 146 -16.90 10.29 12.64
C ASP A 146 -16.72 10.59 11.14
N PHE A 147 -17.50 9.92 10.30
CA PHE A 147 -17.61 10.26 8.89
C PHE A 147 -18.64 11.38 8.71
N SER A 148 -18.16 12.62 8.59
CA SER A 148 -18.99 13.84 8.65
C SER A 148 -19.78 14.14 7.37
N PHE A 149 -19.45 13.50 6.25
CA PHE A 149 -20.08 13.76 4.95
C PHE A 149 -21.45 13.07 4.87
N LYS A 150 -22.48 13.83 4.52
CA LYS A 150 -23.87 13.37 4.38
C LYS A 150 -24.20 13.02 2.93
N ASN A 151 -23.51 13.63 1.97
CA ASN A 151 -23.68 13.42 0.55
C ASN A 151 -22.36 13.74 -0.21
N PRO A 152 -22.23 13.35 -1.49
CA PRO A 152 -21.03 13.60 -2.28
C PRO A 152 -20.63 15.07 -2.45
N ASP A 153 -21.58 16.01 -2.35
CA ASP A 153 -21.28 17.44 -2.52
C ASP A 153 -20.62 18.06 -1.30
N ASP A 154 -20.67 17.39 -0.15
CA ASP A 154 -20.00 17.85 1.08
C ASP A 154 -18.46 17.74 0.98
N PHE A 155 -17.91 17.01 0.00
CA PHE A 155 -16.48 16.97 -0.24
C PHE A 155 -15.97 18.30 -0.82
N ALA A 156 -14.83 18.76 -0.31
CA ALA A 156 -14.11 19.91 -0.86
C ALA A 156 -13.80 19.71 -2.35
N LEU A 157 -13.70 20.81 -3.11
CA LEU A 157 -13.54 20.76 -4.58
C LEU A 157 -12.29 19.99 -5.03
N ASP A 158 -11.24 20.00 -4.22
CA ASP A 158 -9.95 19.34 -4.46
C ASP A 158 -9.84 17.95 -3.80
N ASP A 159 -10.90 17.46 -3.18
CA ASP A 159 -10.92 16.14 -2.55
C ASP A 159 -10.99 15.02 -3.60
N PHE A 160 -10.03 14.09 -3.56
CA PHE A 160 -9.94 12.98 -4.50
C PHE A 160 -11.21 12.09 -4.51
N ARG A 161 -11.98 12.06 -3.41
CA ARG A 161 -13.23 11.29 -3.32
C ARG A 161 -14.30 11.80 -4.30
N ARG A 162 -14.21 13.04 -4.77
CA ARG A 162 -15.04 13.55 -5.87
C ARG A 162 -14.87 12.79 -7.18
N GLY A 163 -13.68 12.25 -7.42
CA GLY A 163 -13.39 11.43 -8.61
C GLY A 163 -13.60 9.93 -8.43
N SER A 164 -13.94 9.46 -7.22
CA SER A 164 -14.00 8.04 -6.91
C SER A 164 -15.44 7.52 -6.96
N PRO A 165 -15.78 6.56 -7.83
CA PRO A 165 -17.14 6.00 -7.92
C PRO A 165 -17.69 5.46 -6.60
N LYS A 166 -16.82 5.07 -5.65
CA LYS A 166 -17.19 4.58 -4.31
C LYS A 166 -17.85 5.67 -3.45
N PHE A 167 -17.61 6.94 -3.76
CA PHE A 167 -18.05 8.09 -2.98
C PHE A 167 -19.05 8.98 -3.75
N GLN A 168 -19.54 8.54 -4.90
CA GLN A 168 -20.38 9.34 -5.79
C GLN A 168 -21.76 8.70 -6.01
N GLY A 169 -22.75 9.55 -6.30
CA GLY A 169 -24.12 9.15 -6.61
C GLY A 169 -24.70 8.14 -5.61
N GLU A 170 -25.42 7.14 -6.13
CA GLU A 170 -26.05 6.08 -5.34
C GLU A 170 -25.06 5.21 -4.55
N ASN A 171 -23.82 5.09 -5.03
CA ASN A 171 -22.81 4.28 -4.35
C ASN A 171 -22.44 4.89 -2.99
N PHE A 172 -22.46 6.22 -2.87
CA PHE A 172 -22.21 6.87 -1.59
C PHE A 172 -23.18 6.37 -0.51
N TYR A 173 -24.48 6.39 -0.79
CA TYR A 173 -25.50 6.01 0.18
C TYR A 173 -25.49 4.50 0.47
N LYS A 174 -25.29 3.67 -0.56
CA LYS A 174 -25.18 2.21 -0.40
C LYS A 174 -23.96 1.83 0.45
N ASN A 175 -22.81 2.43 0.17
CA ASN A 175 -21.58 2.19 0.94
C ASN A 175 -21.73 2.69 2.38
N LYS A 176 -22.35 3.86 2.58
CA LYS A 176 -22.66 4.36 3.91
C LYS A 176 -23.55 3.39 4.71
N ALA A 177 -24.57 2.80 4.09
CA ALA A 177 -25.42 1.81 4.77
C ALA A 177 -24.64 0.58 5.24
N ILE A 178 -23.66 0.11 4.46
CA ILE A 178 -22.76 -0.97 4.87
C ILE A 178 -21.92 -0.54 6.07
N VAL A 179 -21.35 0.68 6.06
CA VAL A 179 -20.61 1.22 7.21
C VAL A 179 -21.47 1.23 8.47
N ASP A 180 -22.72 1.66 8.36
CA ASP A 180 -23.65 1.77 9.48
C ASP A 180 -23.92 0.38 10.11
N GLU A 181 -23.96 -0.71 9.32
CA GLU A 181 -24.06 -2.08 9.86
C GLU A 181 -22.78 -2.52 10.60
N ILE A 182 -21.60 -2.18 10.08
CA ILE A 182 -20.33 -2.49 10.76
C ILE A 182 -20.23 -1.67 12.07
N LYS A 183 -20.73 -0.44 12.09
CA LYS A 183 -20.78 0.39 13.31
C LYS A 183 -21.66 -0.24 14.39
N LYS A 184 -22.77 -0.89 14.02
CA LYS A 184 -23.57 -1.69 14.97
C LYS A 184 -22.77 -2.87 15.52
N LEU A 185 -21.95 -3.54 14.70
CA LEU A 185 -21.07 -4.61 15.16
C LEU A 185 -20.03 -4.08 16.15
N ALA A 186 -19.39 -2.96 15.85
CA ALA A 186 -18.42 -2.30 16.73
C ALA A 186 -19.03 -1.97 18.10
N ALA A 187 -20.24 -1.39 18.11
CA ALA A 187 -21.00 -1.11 19.33
C ALA A 187 -21.30 -2.36 20.15
N ARG A 188 -21.75 -3.46 19.52
CA ARG A 188 -21.99 -4.75 20.21
C ARG A 188 -20.70 -5.33 20.81
N LYS A 189 -19.55 -5.06 20.20
CA LYS A 189 -18.24 -5.53 20.64
C LYS A 189 -17.56 -4.58 21.63
N GLY A 190 -18.14 -3.41 21.91
CA GLY A 190 -17.56 -2.42 22.83
C GLY A 190 -16.25 -1.81 22.31
N CYS A 191 -16.12 -1.66 20.99
CA CYS A 191 -14.91 -1.14 20.33
C CYS A 191 -15.27 -0.11 19.25
N SER A 192 -14.27 0.59 18.73
CA SER A 192 -14.45 1.56 17.65
C SER A 192 -14.58 0.90 16.29
N LEU A 193 -15.17 1.61 15.32
CA LEU A 193 -15.24 1.13 13.94
C LEU A 193 -13.85 0.89 13.32
N PRO A 194 -12.84 1.78 13.52
CA PRO A 194 -11.46 1.50 13.11
C PRO A 194 -10.88 0.23 13.73
N GLN A 195 -11.19 -0.09 14.99
CA GLN A 195 -10.70 -1.31 15.63
C GLN A 195 -11.26 -2.57 14.96
N ILE A 196 -12.56 -2.59 14.63
CA ILE A 196 -13.14 -3.68 13.84
C ILE A 196 -12.48 -3.79 12.46
N ALA A 197 -12.32 -2.67 11.76
CA ALA A 197 -11.73 -2.65 10.41
C ALA A 197 -10.29 -3.20 10.40
N LEU A 198 -9.44 -2.74 11.33
CA LEU A 198 -8.06 -3.19 11.43
C LEU A 198 -7.96 -4.64 11.88
N ALA A 199 -8.80 -5.06 12.84
CA ALA A 199 -8.85 -6.45 13.28
C ALA A 199 -9.30 -7.39 12.16
N TRP A 200 -10.23 -6.96 11.29
CA TRP A 200 -10.66 -7.74 10.13
C TRP A 200 -9.53 -7.91 9.11
N VAL A 201 -8.76 -6.85 8.84
CA VAL A 201 -7.61 -6.92 7.92
C VAL A 201 -6.51 -7.82 8.47
N ALA A 202 -6.34 -7.89 9.79
CA ALA A 202 -5.28 -8.66 10.45
C ALA A 202 -5.63 -10.15 10.69
N ALA A 203 -6.89 -10.55 10.50
CA ALA A 203 -7.39 -11.91 10.76
C ALA A 203 -7.10 -12.86 9.59
#